data_AF-A0A2V8LXZ0-F1
#
_entry.id   AF-A0A2V8LXZ0-F1
#
_cell.length_a   1.000
_cell.length_b   1.000
_cell.length_c   1.000
_cell.angle_alpha   90.00
_cell.angle_beta   90.00
_cell.angle_gamma   90.00
#
_symmetry.space_group_name_H-M   'P 1'
#
loop_
_entity.id
_entity.type
_entity.pdbx_description
1 polymer ?
#
loop_
_entity_poly.entity_id
_entity_poly.type
_entity_poly.pdbx_seq_one_letter_code
_entity_poly.pdbx_strand_id
1 'polypeptide(L)' 'MARGWESKAVEDQISARETGLESAAKPVLTPNERARIAKKEGLLLARAHTLNGLESARDERYRQQLERALAHLDSQLSEL' A
#
# COMPACT_ATOMS: atom_id res chain seq x y z
N MET A 1 -19.80 -5.88 13.70
CA MET A 1 -18.42 -6.35 13.95
C MET A 1 -17.90 -7.21 12.78
N ALA A 2 -18.19 -6.84 11.53
CA ALA A 2 -17.55 -7.42 10.35
C ALA A 2 -16.88 -6.24 9.65
N ARG A 3 -15.56 -6.21 9.75
CA ARG A 3 -14.67 -5.10 9.39
C ARG A 3 -14.60 -5.00 7.87
N GLY A 4 -15.57 -4.30 7.27
CA GLY A 4 -15.59 -3.91 5.86
C GLY A 4 -15.16 -2.45 5.68
N TRP A 5 -14.02 -2.05 6.24
CA TRP A 5 -13.59 -0.65 6.29
C TRP A 5 -12.10 -0.47 5.99
N GLU A 6 -11.62 -0.99 4.86
CA GLU A 6 -10.27 -0.65 4.35
C GLU A 6 -10.22 -0.33 2.85
N SER A 7 -11.37 -0.14 2.21
CA SER A 7 -11.43 0.36 0.82
C SER A 7 -12.27 1.61 0.64
N LYS A 8 -12.77 2.20 1.74
CA LYS A 8 -13.60 3.41 1.72
C LYS A 8 -12.91 4.66 2.29
N ALA A 9 -11.61 4.58 2.58
CA ALA A 9 -10.86 5.68 3.20
C ALA A 9 -9.91 6.42 2.24
N VAL A 10 -9.85 6.04 0.96
CA VAL A 10 -8.88 6.61 0.01
C VAL A 10 -9.51 7.61 -0.98
N GLU A 11 -10.83 7.59 -1.17
CA GLU A 11 -11.53 8.57 -2.04
C GLU A 11 -11.91 9.88 -1.34
N ASP A 12 -12.02 9.90 0.00
CA ASP A 12 -12.59 11.04 0.74
C ASP A 12 -11.61 12.20 1.00
N GLN A 13 -10.34 12.10 0.58
CA GLN A 13 -9.41 13.24 0.62
C GLN A 13 -9.51 14.16 -0.60
N ILE A 14 -10.52 13.99 -1.46
CA ILE A 14 -10.65 14.73 -2.73
C ILE A 14 -11.49 16.01 -2.58
N SER A 15 -12.38 16.15 -1.59
CA SER A 15 -13.36 17.26 -1.63
C SER A 15 -12.97 18.56 -0.88
N ALA A 16 -11.80 18.64 -0.23
CA ALA A 16 -11.45 19.78 0.63
C ALA A 16 -10.31 20.68 0.12
N ARG A 17 -9.85 20.51 -1.14
CA ARG A 17 -8.64 21.17 -1.66
C ARG A 17 -8.85 22.16 -2.81
N GLU A 18 -10.07 22.65 -3.04
CA GLU A 18 -10.30 23.74 -4.00
C GLU A 18 -10.36 25.13 -3.34
N THR A 19 -10.37 25.23 -2.00
CA THR A 19 -10.56 26.52 -1.33
C THR A 19 -9.36 26.89 -0.46
N GLY A 20 -8.32 27.41 -1.10
CA GLY A 20 -7.42 28.35 -0.45
C GLY A 20 -5.93 28.03 -0.53
N LEU A 21 -5.19 29.10 -0.86
CA LEU A 21 -3.79 29.33 -0.48
C LEU A 21 -2.80 28.64 -1.44
N GLU A 22 -2.36 29.29 -2.52
CA GLU A 22 -1.42 30.42 -2.48
C GLU A 22 -0.48 30.34 -1.28
N SER A 23 0.44 29.37 -1.25
CA SER A 23 1.80 29.50 -0.69
C SER A 23 2.47 28.12 -0.63
N ALA A 24 3.66 28.01 -1.20
CA ALA A 24 4.47 26.81 -1.35
C ALA A 24 3.89 25.77 -2.33
N ALA A 25 4.24 25.94 -3.60
CA ALA A 25 4.02 24.95 -4.65
C ALA A 25 4.67 23.61 -4.28
N LYS A 26 3.94 22.76 -3.55
CA LYS A 26 4.19 21.32 -3.54
C LYS A 26 4.08 20.87 -5.01
N PRO A 27 5.03 20.09 -5.54
CA PRO A 27 4.91 19.58 -6.88
C PRO A 27 3.56 18.88 -7.00
N VAL A 28 2.72 19.37 -7.90
CA VAL A 28 1.42 18.77 -8.20
C VAL A 28 1.74 17.43 -8.83
N LEU A 29 1.76 16.37 -8.01
CA LEU A 29 2.02 15.01 -8.48
C LEU A 29 1.06 14.73 -9.62
N THR A 30 1.58 14.37 -10.78
CA THR A 30 0.75 13.98 -11.93
C THR A 30 -0.09 12.75 -11.57
N PRO A 31 -1.25 12.53 -12.24
CA PRO A 31 -2.04 11.32 -12.02
C PRO A 31 -1.22 10.02 -12.09
N ASN A 32 -0.23 9.97 -12.99
CA ASN A 32 0.68 8.83 -13.11
C ASN A 32 1.63 8.67 -11.91
N GLU A 33 2.19 9.77 -11.39
CA GLU A 33 3.03 9.72 -10.19
C GLU A 33 2.22 9.29 -8.96
N ARG A 34 0.98 9.76 -8.84
CA ARG A 34 0.06 9.33 -7.78
C ARG A 34 -0.25 7.84 -7.86
N ALA A 35 -0.53 7.33 -9.06
CA ALA A 35 -0.78 5.90 -9.26
C ALA A 35 0.45 5.05 -8.91
N ARG A 36 1.66 5.51 -9.26
CA ARG A 36 2.91 4.82 -8.88
C ARG A 36 3.12 4.80 -7.37
N ILE A 37 2.87 5.91 -6.69
CA ILE A 37 2.97 5.99 -5.23
C ILE A 37 1.96 5.07 -4.57
N ALA A 38 0.68 5.13 -4.97
CA ALA A 38 -0.36 4.28 -4.43
C ALA A 38 -0.06 2.78 -4.64
N LYS A 39 0.46 2.42 -5.83
CA LYS A 39 0.88 1.04 -6.12
C LYS A 39 2.03 0.62 -5.18
N LYS A 40 3.03 1.46 -5.00
CA LYS A 40 4.16 1.20 -4.09
C LYS A 40 3.70 1.04 -2.64
N GLU A 41 2.83 1.93 -2.16
CA GLU A 41 2.28 1.88 -0.80
C GLU A 41 1.47 0.60 -0.57
N GLY A 42 0.65 0.19 -1.55
CA GLY A 42 -0.08 -1.08 -1.50
C GLY A 42 0.83 -2.30 -1.40
N LEU A 43 1.92 -2.32 -2.18
CA LEU A 43 2.91 -3.41 -2.10
C LEU A 43 3.66 -3.44 -0.77
N LEU A 44 4.03 -2.28 -0.23
CA LEU A 44 4.67 -2.18 1.09
C LEU A 44 3.74 -2.68 2.21
N LEU A 45 2.45 -2.35 2.13
CA LEU A 45 1.45 -2.81 3.10
C LEU A 45 1.26 -4.32 3.02
N ALA A 46 1.15 -4.87 1.81
CA ALA A 46 1.08 -6.31 1.59
C ALA A 46 2.33 -7.02 2.15
N ARG A 47 3.52 -6.47 1.90
CA ARG A 47 4.79 -6.99 2.41
C ARG A 47 4.81 -7.03 3.93
N ALA A 48 4.39 -5.94 4.58
CA ALA A 48 4.31 -5.88 6.05
C ALA A 48 3.33 -6.92 6.60
N HIS A 49 2.17 -7.09 5.96
CA HIS A 49 1.21 -8.13 6.36
C HIS A 49 1.79 -9.54 6.24
N THR A 50 2.48 -9.84 5.13
CA THR A 50 3.13 -11.14 4.93
C THR A 50 4.22 -11.41 5.98
N LEU A 51 5.04 -10.41 6.32
CA LEU A 51 6.04 -10.53 7.38
C LEU A 51 5.41 -10.81 8.75
N ASN A 52 4.35 -10.08 9.11
CA ASN A 52 3.61 -10.34 10.35
C ASN A 52 3.00 -11.76 10.36
N GLY A 53 2.55 -12.24 9.19
CA GLY A 53 2.11 -13.62 9.00
C GLY A 53 3.23 -14.63 9.26
N LEU A 54 4.45 -14.37 8.79
CA LEU A 54 5.62 -15.23 9.00
C LEU A 54 6.03 -15.31 10.46
N GLU A 55 5.97 -14.20 11.19
CA GLU A 55 6.28 -14.17 12.63
C GLU A 55 5.31 -15.01 13.46
N SER A 56 4.04 -15.08 13.04
CA SER A 56 2.99 -15.83 13.75
C SER A 56 2.76 -17.25 13.21
N ALA A 57 3.30 -17.57 12.02
CA ALA A 57 3.13 -18.86 11.37
C ALA A 57 3.84 -19.98 12.16
N ARG A 58 3.05 -21.00 12.54
CA ARG A 58 3.55 -22.23 13.19
C ARG A 58 3.56 -23.43 12.25
N ASP A 59 2.83 -23.34 11.14
CA ASP A 59 2.77 -24.38 10.11
C ASP A 59 3.83 -24.10 9.04
N GLU A 60 4.70 -25.09 8.81
CA GLU A 60 5.82 -25.00 7.87
C GLU A 60 5.38 -24.81 6.41
N ARG A 61 4.27 -25.44 6.00
CA ARG A 61 3.74 -25.27 4.63
C ARG A 61 3.18 -23.87 4.43
N TYR A 62 2.48 -23.35 5.44
CA TYR A 62 1.96 -21.99 5.40
C TYR A 62 3.09 -20.96 5.41
N ARG A 63 4.14 -21.20 6.22
CA ARG A 63 5.35 -20.37 6.23
C ARG A 63 6.01 -20.32 4.85
N GLN A 64 6.22 -21.46 4.19
CA GLN A 64 6.79 -21.51 2.84
C GLN A 64 5.93 -20.77 1.80
N GLN A 65 4.61 -20.81 1.94
CA GLN A 65 3.71 -20.04 1.07
C GLN A 65 3.90 -18.53 1.28
N LEU A 66 3.99 -18.08 2.54
CA LEU A 66 4.24 -16.68 2.87
C LEU A 66 5.63 -16.21 2.41
N GLU A 67 6.67 -17.04 2.51
CA GLU A 67 8.01 -16.72 2.01
C GLU A 67 8.02 -16.51 0.49
N ARG A 68 7.30 -17.35 -0.26
CA ARG A 68 7.13 -17.17 -1.72
C ARG A 68 6.36 -15.91 -2.06
N ALA A 69 5.29 -15.63 -1.30
CA ALA A 69 4.52 -14.40 -1.48
C ALA A 69 5.38 -13.16 -1.20
N LEU A 70 6.20 -13.20 -0.15
CA LEU A 70 7.13 -12.13 0.20
C LEU A 70 8.14 -11.88 -0.92
N ALA A 71 8.76 -12.93 -1.46
CA ALA A 71 9.70 -12.81 -2.58
C ALA A 71 9.05 -12.21 -3.84
N HIS A 72 7.79 -12.56 -4.12
CA HIS A 72 7.05 -11.97 -5.22
C HIS A 72 6.80 -10.47 -5.02
N LEU A 73 6.37 -10.07 -3.82
CA LEU A 73 6.13 -8.67 -3.46
C LEU A 73 7.42 -7.84 -3.53
N ASP A 74 8.55 -8.40 -3.07
CA ASP A 74 9.86 -7.75 -3.15
C ASP A 74 10.33 -7.56 -4.61
N SER A 75 10.06 -8.53 -5.49
CA SER A 75 10.31 -8.39 -6.93
C SER A 75 9.46 -7.28 -7.56
N GLN A 76 8.18 -7.19 -7.20
CA GLN A 76 7.31 -6.13 -7.71
C GLN A 76 7.74 -4.74 -7.21
N LEU A 77 8.30 -4.66 -6.01
CA LEU A 77 8.83 -3.42 -5.45
C LEU A 77 10.14 -2.98 -6.10
N SER A 78 10.98 -3.92 -6.56
CA SER A 78 12.24 -3.59 -7.24
C SER A 78 12.04 -3.14 -8.70
N GLU A 79 10.94 -3.58 -9.33
CA GLU A 79 10.57 -3.22 -10.71
C GLU A 79 9.82 -1.88 -10.85
N LEU A 80 9.51 -1.21 -9.73
CA LEU A 80 8.62 -0.03 -9.65
C LEU A 80 9.36 1.31 -9.67
#